data_AF-A0A498KDH6-F1
#
_entry.id   AF-A0A498KDH6-F1
#
_cell.length_a   1.000
_cell.length_b   1.000
_cell.length_c   1.000
_cell.angle_alpha   90.00
_cell.angle_beta   90.00
_cell.angle_gamma   90.00
#
_symmetry.space_group_name_H-M   'P 1'
#
loop_
_entity.id
_entity.type
_entity.pdbx_description
1 polymer ?
#
loop_
_entity_poly.entity_id
_entity_poly.type
_entity_poly.pdbx_seq_one_letter_code
_entity_poly.pdbx_strand_id
1 'polypeptide(L)'
;MEDVRDQEQAEQQSQPLGQDGESEIVTEDATLVHGEPSQGANGPPKVDSKVEILHEKVTKQIIKEGHGQIPSKAWTESTGHKFEDTWDEQRPLEMILGKEKKEMTGLAIGVSSMKSGERALLHVGWELGYGKEGSFSFPNVPPLADISYEVELIGFDETKEGKARSDMTVEERIGAADRRKMDGNDLFKEEKLEEAMQQYEMAIAYMGDDFMFQLFGKYRDMALAVKNPCHLNMAASFIKLKRYEEAIGQCSIVLAEDENNVKALFRRGKARAELGQTDAAREDFLKARKFAPQDKAIARELRLLAEHDKAVYQKQKEIYKGIFGPTPEPKPKRNNRLIIFWHWLLSLFYRLFRLERHKAE
;
A
#
# COMPACT_ATOMS: atom_id res chain seq x y z
N MET A 1 13.94 34.73 51.20
CA MET A 1 14.13 35.38 49.89
C MET A 1 13.57 34.41 48.88
N GLU A 2 12.24 34.39 48.71
CA GLU A 2 11.48 35.25 47.76
C GLU A 2 11.88 34.90 46.32
N ASP A 3 11.12 34.09 45.61
CA ASP A 3 9.82 34.36 44.93
C ASP A 3 9.96 35.41 43.82
N VAL A 4 9.63 34.97 42.58
CA VAL A 4 9.21 35.67 41.33
C VAL A 4 9.55 34.70 40.18
N ARG A 5 8.64 33.87 39.68
CA ARG A 5 7.61 34.10 38.64
C ARG A 5 8.15 34.55 37.28
N ASP A 6 7.77 33.78 36.25
CA ASP A 6 7.44 34.15 34.86
C ASP A 6 7.55 32.83 34.05
N GLN A 7 6.51 32.00 33.89
CA GLN A 7 5.32 32.14 33.04
C GLN A 7 5.60 32.71 31.64
N GLU A 8 5.82 31.80 30.68
CA GLU A 8 5.38 31.99 29.29
C GLU A 8 4.81 30.67 28.76
N GLN A 9 3.49 30.64 28.65
CA GLN A 9 2.70 29.66 27.91
C GLN A 9 2.66 30.10 26.44
N ALA A 10 2.85 29.16 25.51
CA ALA A 10 2.43 29.31 24.12
C ALA A 10 1.88 27.97 23.59
N GLU A 11 0.56 27.87 23.71
CA GLU A 11 -0.42 27.16 22.88
C GLU A 11 0.10 26.26 21.74
N GLN A 12 -0.15 24.95 21.86
CA GLN A 12 -0.33 24.06 20.71
C GLN A 12 -1.78 23.61 20.64
N GLN A 13 -2.49 24.20 19.69
CA GLN A 13 -3.88 23.91 19.34
C GLN A 13 -4.03 22.44 18.89
N SER A 14 -4.77 21.67 19.68
CA SER A 14 -5.32 20.39 19.27
C SER A 14 -6.55 20.62 18.37
N GLN A 15 -6.45 20.28 17.08
CA GLN A 15 -7.62 20.21 16.20
C GLN A 15 -8.29 18.83 16.29
N PRO A 16 -9.64 18.75 16.35
CA PRO A 16 -10.37 17.50 16.31
C PRO A 16 -10.64 17.05 14.86
N LEU A 17 -10.42 15.78 14.56
CA LEU A 17 -10.86 15.15 13.31
C LEU A 17 -12.38 14.84 13.42
N GLY A 18 -13.20 15.52 12.61
CA GLY A 18 -14.62 15.20 12.37
C GLY A 18 -14.75 13.80 11.72
N GLN A 19 -15.74 12.98 12.04
CA GLN A 19 -17.19 13.11 11.79
C GLN A 19 -17.52 13.30 10.30
N ASP A 20 -17.72 12.15 9.64
CA ASP A 20 -18.67 11.84 8.56
C ASP A 20 -18.58 10.30 8.44
N GLY A 21 -19.62 9.48 8.37
CA GLY A 21 -20.94 9.59 7.79
C GLY A 21 -21.21 8.18 7.26
N GLU A 22 -22.14 7.46 7.88
CA GLU A 22 -22.44 6.06 7.55
C GLU A 22 -22.95 5.94 6.11
N SER A 23 -22.36 5.04 5.33
CA SER A 23 -22.98 4.50 4.12
C SER A 23 -22.65 3.03 3.97
N GLU A 24 -23.65 2.20 4.26
CA GLU A 24 -23.77 0.81 3.83
C GLU A 24 -23.48 0.70 2.33
N ILE A 25 -22.52 -0.16 1.94
CA ILE A 25 -22.35 -0.58 0.55
C ILE A 25 -22.42 -2.10 0.50
N VAL A 26 -23.38 -2.53 -0.30
CA VAL A 26 -23.72 -3.90 -0.69
C VAL A 26 -22.51 -4.58 -1.31
N THR A 27 -22.24 -5.80 -0.84
CA THR A 27 -21.28 -6.73 -1.45
C THR A 27 -21.80 -7.17 -2.81
N GLU A 28 -21.30 -6.56 -3.88
CA GLU A 28 -21.28 -7.17 -5.21
C GLU A 28 -19.83 -7.47 -5.59
N ASP A 29 -19.63 -8.67 -6.10
CA ASP A 29 -18.34 -9.27 -6.47
C ASP A 29 -17.46 -8.29 -7.26
N ALA A 30 -16.46 -7.74 -6.56
CA ALA A 30 -15.32 -7.13 -7.21
C ALA A 30 -14.58 -8.28 -7.93
N THR A 31 -14.80 -8.34 -9.24
CA THR A 31 -14.00 -9.13 -10.17
C THR A 31 -12.53 -8.84 -9.88
N LEU A 32 -11.86 -9.83 -9.29
CA LEU A 32 -10.41 -9.89 -9.18
C LEU A 32 -9.83 -9.69 -10.58
N VAL A 33 -9.38 -8.46 -10.86
CA VAL A 33 -8.33 -8.26 -11.85
C VAL A 33 -7.11 -8.89 -11.22
N HIS A 34 -6.95 -10.19 -11.45
CA HIS A 34 -5.67 -10.84 -11.33
C HIS A 34 -4.73 -10.04 -12.23
N GLY A 35 -3.93 -9.16 -11.65
CA GLY A 35 -2.71 -8.69 -12.29
C GLY A 35 -1.98 -9.96 -12.70
N GLU A 36 -1.82 -10.12 -14.02
CA GLU A 36 -1.14 -11.29 -14.56
C GLU A 36 0.20 -11.46 -13.82
N PRO A 37 0.56 -12.69 -13.44
CA PRO A 37 1.89 -12.95 -12.88
C PRO A 37 2.95 -12.44 -13.85
N SER A 38 4.00 -11.80 -13.31
CA SER A 38 5.12 -11.29 -14.09
C SER A 38 5.58 -12.32 -15.12
N GLN A 39 5.39 -12.03 -16.41
CA GLN A 39 5.87 -12.90 -17.48
C GLN A 39 7.39 -13.04 -17.34
N GLY A 40 7.87 -14.29 -17.38
CA GLY A 40 9.25 -14.66 -17.10
C GLY A 40 10.30 -13.98 -18.00
N ALA A 41 11.14 -13.16 -17.37
CA ALA A 41 12.61 -13.22 -17.35
C ALA A 41 13.46 -13.28 -18.65
N ASN A 42 12.99 -12.93 -19.85
CA ASN A 42 13.87 -12.95 -21.05
C ASN A 42 13.80 -11.71 -21.99
N GLY A 43 13.29 -10.56 -21.53
CA GLY A 43 13.35 -9.34 -22.35
C GLY A 43 12.65 -8.13 -21.73
N PRO A 44 12.72 -6.96 -22.40
CA PRO A 44 12.02 -5.75 -21.96
C PRO A 44 10.49 -5.96 -21.95
N PRO A 45 9.75 -5.25 -21.07
CA PRO A 45 8.30 -5.32 -21.02
C PRO A 45 7.69 -4.91 -22.37
N LYS A 46 6.61 -5.57 -22.78
CA LYS A 46 5.82 -5.16 -23.94
C LYS A 46 4.87 -4.05 -23.53
N VAL A 47 4.91 -2.93 -24.24
CA VAL A 47 4.14 -1.73 -23.92
C VAL A 47 3.41 -1.25 -25.17
N ASP A 48 2.08 -1.11 -25.08
CA ASP A 48 1.22 -0.68 -26.19
C ASP A 48 0.97 0.85 -26.20
N SER A 49 1.57 1.58 -25.26
CA SER A 49 1.42 3.03 -25.16
C SER A 49 2.02 3.75 -26.36
N LYS A 50 1.53 4.96 -26.64
CA LYS A 50 2.07 5.83 -27.69
C LYS A 50 3.57 6.06 -27.52
N VAL A 51 4.32 5.92 -28.62
CA VAL A 51 5.75 6.24 -28.67
C VAL A 51 5.93 7.75 -28.76
N GLU A 52 6.62 8.31 -27.79
CA GLU A 52 7.09 9.70 -27.79
C GLU A 52 8.52 9.76 -28.32
N ILE A 53 8.78 10.64 -29.28
CA ILE A 53 10.12 10.86 -29.83
C ILE A 53 10.73 12.04 -29.07
N LEU A 54 11.70 11.74 -28.20
CA LEU A 54 12.38 12.75 -27.38
C LEU A 54 13.62 13.29 -28.09
N HIS A 55 14.28 12.44 -28.86
CA HIS A 55 15.44 12.74 -29.69
C HIS A 55 15.45 11.80 -30.90
N GLU A 56 16.25 12.10 -31.94
CA GLU A 56 16.39 11.23 -33.13
C GLU A 56 16.74 9.78 -32.79
N LYS A 57 17.40 9.57 -31.64
CA LYS A 57 17.91 8.29 -31.13
C LYS A 57 17.35 7.90 -29.76
N VAL A 58 16.33 8.61 -29.27
CA VAL A 58 15.70 8.30 -27.97
C VAL A 58 14.19 8.39 -28.10
N THR A 59 13.50 7.29 -27.82
CA THR A 59 12.05 7.25 -27.73
C THR A 59 11.60 6.78 -26.35
N LYS A 60 10.40 7.18 -25.95
CA LYS A 60 9.78 6.85 -24.67
C LYS A 60 8.38 6.28 -24.85
N GLN A 61 8.06 5.26 -24.07
CA GLN A 61 6.73 4.68 -23.94
C GLN A 61 6.37 4.61 -22.45
N ILE A 62 5.31 5.31 -22.05
CA ILE A 62 4.89 5.36 -20.64
C ILE A 62 4.20 4.05 -20.28
N ILE A 63 4.73 3.35 -19.28
CA ILE A 63 4.14 2.14 -18.70
C ILE A 63 3.13 2.53 -17.63
N LYS A 64 3.51 3.50 -16.79
CA LYS A 64 2.71 3.97 -15.67
C LYS A 64 2.90 5.48 -15.53
N GLU A 65 1.79 6.19 -15.63
CA GLU A 65 1.71 7.60 -15.25
C GLU A 65 2.08 7.75 -13.77
N GLY A 66 2.80 8.81 -13.44
CA GLY A 66 3.56 8.86 -12.20
C GLY A 66 2.74 8.68 -10.92
N HIS A 67 3.14 7.67 -10.10
CA HIS A 67 3.14 7.59 -8.62
C HIS A 67 3.38 6.14 -8.12
N GLY A 68 4.52 5.91 -7.42
CA GLY A 68 4.83 4.75 -6.54
C GLY A 68 5.68 3.57 -7.11
N GLN A 69 6.66 3.12 -6.31
CA GLN A 69 7.89 2.34 -6.56
C GLN A 69 7.85 1.00 -7.32
N ILE A 70 8.73 0.82 -8.32
CA ILE A 70 9.78 -0.23 -8.45
C ILE A 70 10.96 0.26 -9.40
N PRO A 71 12.28 0.05 -9.12
CA PRO A 71 13.55 0.54 -9.79
C PRO A 71 13.75 0.63 -11.35
N SER A 72 14.98 0.50 -11.87
CA SER A 72 15.32 0.52 -13.33
C SER A 72 16.15 -0.69 -13.82
N LYS A 73 15.94 -1.13 -15.07
CA LYS A 73 16.48 -2.32 -15.75
C LYS A 73 16.94 -1.92 -17.13
N ALA A 74 18.04 -2.51 -17.58
CA ALA A 74 18.56 -2.27 -18.92
C ALA A 74 18.80 -3.60 -19.67
N TRP A 75 18.38 -3.64 -20.92
CA TRP A 75 18.61 -4.74 -21.85
C TRP A 75 19.26 -4.22 -23.13
N THR A 76 20.12 -5.03 -23.73
CA THR A 76 20.54 -4.79 -25.12
C THR A 76 19.49 -5.35 -26.08
N GLU A 77 19.02 -4.56 -27.04
CA GLU A 77 17.97 -5.01 -27.97
C GLU A 77 18.46 -6.09 -28.93
N SER A 78 19.70 -5.96 -29.40
CA SER A 78 20.28 -6.86 -30.38
C SER A 78 20.46 -8.29 -29.86
N THR A 79 20.67 -8.47 -28.56
CA THR A 79 20.91 -9.79 -27.96
C THR A 79 19.85 -10.20 -26.94
N GLY A 80 18.95 -9.30 -26.55
CA GLY A 80 17.97 -9.52 -25.47
C GLY A 80 18.59 -9.65 -24.07
N HIS A 81 19.93 -9.51 -23.94
CA HIS A 81 20.64 -9.69 -22.69
C HIS A 81 20.39 -8.53 -21.72
N LYS A 82 19.94 -8.85 -20.50
CA LYS A 82 19.86 -7.92 -19.36
C LYS A 82 21.26 -7.71 -18.78
N PHE A 83 21.76 -6.48 -18.78
CA PHE A 83 23.12 -6.20 -18.31
C PHE A 83 23.19 -5.32 -17.06
N GLU A 84 22.10 -4.65 -16.69
CA GLU A 84 22.00 -3.83 -15.50
C GLU A 84 20.61 -3.97 -14.90
N ASP A 85 20.54 -4.20 -13.59
CA ASP A 85 19.29 -4.32 -12.87
C ASP A 85 19.40 -3.76 -11.45
N THR A 86 19.04 -2.49 -11.32
CA THR A 86 19.03 -1.81 -10.01
C THR A 86 17.96 -2.37 -9.07
N TRP A 87 16.99 -3.14 -9.59
CA TRP A 87 16.05 -3.88 -8.73
C TRP A 87 16.70 -5.01 -7.99
N ASP A 88 17.43 -5.85 -8.71
CA ASP A 88 18.11 -7.00 -8.12
C ASP A 88 19.18 -6.53 -7.12
N GLU A 89 19.80 -5.38 -7.38
CA GLU A 89 20.79 -4.75 -6.50
C GLU A 89 20.18 -3.99 -5.32
N GLN A 90 18.86 -3.74 -5.32
CA GLN A 90 18.14 -2.92 -4.34
C GLN A 90 18.76 -1.53 -4.11
N ARG A 91 19.43 -0.98 -5.13
CA ARG A 91 20.16 0.28 -5.04
C ARG A 91 19.77 1.21 -6.19
N PRO A 92 19.04 2.31 -5.93
CA PRO A 92 18.65 3.23 -6.99
C PRO A 92 19.86 3.99 -7.55
N LEU A 93 19.84 4.22 -8.87
CA LEU A 93 20.83 5.03 -9.56
C LEU A 93 20.56 6.53 -9.32
N GLU A 94 21.59 7.25 -8.87
CA GLU A 94 21.58 8.71 -8.80
C GLU A 94 22.25 9.29 -10.05
N MET A 95 21.57 10.20 -10.73
CA MET A 95 22.07 10.85 -11.94
C MET A 95 21.95 12.37 -11.81
N ILE A 96 23.03 13.08 -12.16
CA ILE A 96 23.04 14.54 -12.26
C ILE A 96 22.98 14.89 -13.74
N LEU A 97 21.84 15.42 -14.19
CA LEU A 97 21.66 15.84 -15.58
C LEU A 97 22.67 16.94 -15.95
N GLY A 98 23.34 16.77 -17.09
CA GLY A 98 24.44 17.59 -17.58
C GLY A 98 25.84 17.20 -17.05
N LYS A 99 25.92 16.24 -16.12
CA LYS A 99 27.20 15.68 -15.61
C LYS A 99 27.23 14.15 -15.65
N GLU A 100 26.29 13.54 -16.37
CA GLU A 100 26.26 12.10 -16.59
C GLU A 100 27.48 11.60 -17.37
N LYS A 101 27.75 10.29 -17.25
CA LYS A 101 28.76 9.65 -18.09
C LYS A 101 28.28 9.59 -19.53
N LYS A 102 29.21 9.57 -20.48
CA LYS A 102 28.92 9.60 -21.93
C LYS A 102 27.97 8.48 -22.34
N GLU A 103 28.15 7.29 -21.80
CA GLU A 103 27.34 6.10 -22.07
C GLU A 103 25.90 6.18 -21.54
N MET A 104 25.59 7.18 -20.70
CA MET A 104 24.26 7.41 -20.11
C MET A 104 23.52 8.58 -20.75
N THR A 105 24.06 9.18 -21.80
CA THR A 105 23.48 10.37 -22.45
C THR A 105 22.03 10.13 -22.89
N GLY A 106 21.76 8.99 -23.53
CA GLY A 106 20.41 8.66 -23.97
C GLY A 106 19.44 8.42 -22.81
N LEU A 107 19.92 7.79 -21.73
CA LEU A 107 19.13 7.62 -20.51
C LEU A 107 18.80 8.98 -19.87
N ALA A 108 19.78 9.90 -19.81
CA ALA A 108 19.58 11.24 -19.28
C ALA A 108 18.52 12.04 -20.07
N ILE A 109 18.52 11.94 -21.40
CA ILE A 109 17.48 12.54 -22.25
C ILE A 109 16.10 11.97 -21.89
N GLY A 110 15.99 10.65 -21.79
CA GLY A 110 14.74 9.99 -21.40
C GLY A 110 14.24 10.46 -20.04
N VAL A 111 15.10 10.38 -19.02
CA VAL A 111 14.80 10.81 -17.64
C VAL A 111 14.40 12.28 -17.56
N SER A 112 15.03 13.16 -18.34
CA SER A 112 14.69 14.60 -18.35
C SER A 112 13.25 14.89 -18.83
N SER A 113 12.63 13.94 -19.53
CA SER A 113 11.23 14.04 -19.99
C SER A 113 10.22 13.41 -19.03
N MET A 114 10.68 12.75 -17.97
CA MET A 114 9.84 11.97 -17.06
C MET A 114 9.40 12.81 -15.87
N LYS A 115 8.25 12.44 -15.30
CA LYS A 115 7.73 13.00 -14.05
C LYS A 115 8.11 12.14 -12.84
N SER A 116 7.96 12.77 -11.68
CA SER A 116 7.65 12.15 -10.40
C SER A 116 6.99 10.78 -10.42
N GLY A 117 7.70 9.67 -10.14
CA GLY A 117 7.14 8.32 -10.02
C GLY A 117 6.67 7.72 -11.34
N GLU A 118 6.98 8.34 -12.48
CA GLU A 118 6.69 7.82 -13.83
C GLU A 118 7.55 6.59 -14.09
N ARG A 119 6.93 5.53 -14.61
CA ARG A 119 7.64 4.36 -15.13
C ARG A 119 7.48 4.30 -16.63
N ALA A 120 8.59 4.21 -17.35
CA ALA A 120 8.60 4.23 -18.80
C ALA A 120 9.64 3.25 -19.37
N LEU A 121 9.36 2.77 -20.58
CA LEU A 121 10.32 2.10 -21.43
C LEU A 121 10.98 3.13 -22.35
N LEU A 122 12.30 3.19 -22.34
CA LEU A 122 13.11 4.03 -23.20
C LEU A 122 13.87 3.17 -24.19
N HIS A 123 13.83 3.54 -25.47
CA HIS A 123 14.69 2.95 -26.49
C HIS A 123 15.76 3.96 -26.86
N VAL A 124 17.02 3.55 -26.71
CA VAL A 124 18.20 4.40 -26.88
C VAL A 124 19.11 3.78 -27.94
N GLY A 125 19.33 4.52 -29.01
CA GLY A 125 20.30 4.15 -30.04
C GLY A 125 21.72 4.08 -29.49
N TRP A 126 22.52 3.14 -30.00
CA TRP A 126 23.90 2.91 -29.55
C TRP A 126 24.77 4.18 -29.57
N GLU A 127 24.46 5.16 -30.42
CA GLU A 127 25.19 6.44 -30.51
C GLU A 127 25.15 7.24 -29.20
N LEU A 128 24.06 7.11 -28.43
CA LEU A 128 23.85 7.78 -27.14
C LEU A 128 23.96 6.82 -25.95
N GLY A 129 24.36 5.58 -26.20
CA GLY A 129 24.70 4.55 -25.22
C GLY A 129 26.21 4.24 -25.24
N TYR A 130 26.56 2.95 -25.28
CA TYR A 130 27.95 2.47 -25.23
C TYR A 130 28.74 2.63 -26.54
N GLY A 131 28.15 3.21 -27.58
CA GLY A 131 28.87 3.61 -28.78
C GLY A 131 29.35 2.45 -29.66
N LYS A 132 30.33 2.75 -30.52
CA LYS A 132 30.89 1.80 -31.49
C LYS A 132 31.72 0.69 -30.85
N GLU A 133 32.26 0.95 -29.66
CA GLU A 133 33.16 0.02 -28.98
C GLU A 133 32.40 -0.90 -28.02
N GLY A 134 31.20 -0.48 -27.57
CA GLY A 134 30.49 -1.19 -26.52
C GLY A 134 31.22 -1.06 -25.18
N SER A 135 31.00 -2.02 -24.30
CA SER A 135 31.75 -2.19 -23.06
C SER A 135 32.06 -3.67 -22.89
N PHE A 136 33.34 -4.03 -22.83
CA PHE A 136 33.77 -5.43 -22.76
C PHE A 136 33.75 -6.01 -21.33
N SER A 137 33.92 -5.15 -20.33
CA SER A 137 34.03 -5.54 -18.92
C SER A 137 32.65 -5.57 -18.24
N PHE A 138 32.39 -4.63 -17.33
CA PHE A 138 31.10 -4.49 -16.67
C PHE A 138 30.57 -3.06 -16.82
N PRO A 139 29.31 -2.88 -17.26
CA PRO A 139 28.45 -3.92 -17.82
C PRO A 139 28.96 -4.41 -19.19
N ASN A 140 28.78 -5.68 -19.52
CA ASN A 140 29.17 -6.23 -20.82
C ASN A 140 28.08 -5.89 -21.85
N VAL A 141 28.40 -4.94 -22.73
CA VAL A 141 27.51 -4.43 -23.77
C VAL A 141 28.21 -4.56 -25.12
N PRO A 142 27.62 -5.26 -26.10
CA PRO A 142 28.24 -5.41 -27.41
C PRO A 142 28.46 -4.06 -28.13
N PRO A 143 29.45 -3.99 -29.04
CA PRO A 143 29.60 -2.90 -29.98
C PRO A 143 28.30 -2.58 -30.73
N LEU A 144 27.98 -1.30 -30.91
CA LEU A 144 26.83 -0.84 -31.70
C LEU A 144 25.47 -1.40 -31.24
N ALA A 145 25.34 -1.71 -29.95
CA ALA A 145 24.11 -2.24 -29.38
C ALA A 145 23.16 -1.11 -28.95
N ASP A 146 21.95 -1.13 -29.50
CA ASP A 146 20.83 -0.34 -29.00
C ASP A 146 20.37 -0.89 -27.65
N ILE A 147 19.82 0.00 -26.82
CA ILE A 147 19.52 -0.27 -25.42
C ILE A 147 18.07 0.05 -25.13
N SER A 148 17.38 -0.92 -24.54
CA SER A 148 16.08 -0.72 -23.92
C SER A 148 16.26 -0.53 -22.41
N TYR A 149 15.83 0.60 -21.87
CA TYR A 149 15.77 0.85 -20.43
C TYR A 149 14.32 0.83 -19.96
N GLU A 150 14.00 0.01 -18.97
CA GLU A 150 12.81 0.21 -18.16
C GLU A 150 13.20 1.04 -16.95
N VAL A 151 12.63 2.23 -16.81
CA VAL A 151 13.05 3.22 -15.82
C VAL A 151 11.85 3.67 -15.02
N GLU A 152 12.03 3.79 -13.71
CA GLU A 152 11.11 4.53 -12.85
C GLU A 152 11.83 5.71 -12.19
N LEU A 153 11.29 6.93 -12.36
CA LEU A 153 11.89 8.13 -11.80
C LEU A 153 11.38 8.37 -10.38
N ILE A 154 12.16 7.96 -9.37
CA ILE A 154 11.83 8.15 -7.95
C ILE A 154 11.56 9.63 -7.62
N GLY A 155 12.42 10.52 -8.10
CA GLY A 155 12.42 11.92 -7.72
C GLY A 155 13.64 12.67 -8.20
N PHE A 156 13.54 13.99 -8.30
CA PHE A 156 14.66 14.86 -8.67
C PHE A 156 14.81 16.02 -7.69
N ASP A 157 16.02 16.57 -7.66
CA ASP A 157 16.34 17.80 -6.93
C ASP A 157 16.55 18.93 -7.93
N GLU A 158 15.81 20.02 -7.79
CA GLU A 158 15.95 21.21 -8.65
C GLU A 158 17.09 22.13 -8.19
N THR A 159 17.76 21.82 -7.07
CA THR A 159 18.82 22.68 -6.56
C THR A 159 19.98 22.78 -7.56
N LYS A 160 20.16 24.00 -8.09
CA LYS A 160 21.22 24.36 -9.06
C LYS A 160 22.65 24.15 -8.55
N GLU A 161 22.80 23.84 -7.25
CA GLU A 161 24.06 23.70 -6.53
C GLU A 161 24.11 22.40 -5.69
N GLY A 162 23.50 21.32 -6.16
CA GLY A 162 23.62 20.02 -5.50
C GLY A 162 25.03 19.42 -5.66
N LYS A 163 25.72 19.15 -4.56
CA LYS A 163 26.79 18.12 -4.53
C LYS A 163 26.14 16.76 -4.77
N ALA A 164 26.84 15.83 -5.44
CA ALA A 164 26.38 14.43 -5.47
C ALA A 164 26.27 13.90 -4.03
N ARG A 165 25.36 12.96 -3.74
CA ARG A 165 25.27 12.38 -2.38
C ARG A 165 26.59 11.80 -1.88
N SER A 166 27.48 11.36 -2.79
CA SER A 166 28.84 10.88 -2.47
C SER A 166 29.76 11.96 -1.91
N ASP A 167 29.50 13.22 -2.26
CA ASP A 167 30.36 14.37 -1.95
C ASP A 167 29.81 15.20 -0.78
N MET A 168 28.65 14.79 -0.25
CA MET A 168 28.03 15.41 0.93
C MET A 168 28.65 14.87 2.22
N THR A 169 28.87 15.76 3.17
CA THR A 169 29.11 15.37 4.58
C THR A 169 27.85 14.73 5.18
N VAL A 170 28.02 14.02 6.30
CA VAL A 170 26.90 13.38 7.02
C VAL A 170 25.84 14.41 7.40
N GLU A 171 26.25 15.57 7.91
CA GLU A 171 25.39 16.67 8.32
C GLU A 171 24.64 17.29 7.13
N GLU A 172 25.33 17.55 6.01
CA GLU A 172 24.70 18.07 4.79
C GLU A 172 23.65 17.08 4.26
N ARG A 173 23.96 15.78 4.29
CA ARG A 173 23.09 14.72 3.78
C ARG A 173 21.84 14.52 4.65
N ILE A 174 21.99 14.49 5.97
CA ILE A 174 20.86 14.44 6.91
C ILE A 174 20.03 15.74 6.81
N GLY A 175 20.67 16.90 6.68
CA GLY A 175 19.99 18.18 6.50
C GLY A 175 19.18 18.26 5.19
N ALA A 176 19.72 17.70 4.10
CA ALA A 176 18.99 17.57 2.84
C ALA A 176 17.76 16.67 2.99
N ALA A 177 17.91 15.52 3.66
CA ALA A 177 16.80 14.63 3.97
C ALA A 177 15.71 15.31 4.82
N ASP A 178 16.12 16.09 5.84
CA ASP A 178 15.18 16.79 6.71
C ASP A 178 14.38 17.86 5.96
N ARG A 179 15.01 18.60 5.03
CA ARG A 179 14.30 19.52 4.12
C ARG A 179 13.24 18.81 3.30
N ARG A 180 13.57 17.67 2.68
CA ARG A 180 12.59 16.88 1.90
C ARG A 180 11.45 16.37 2.76
N LYS A 181 11.72 15.94 3.99
CA LYS A 181 10.67 15.60 4.94
C LYS A 181 9.77 16.80 5.24
N MET A 182 10.32 18.01 5.39
CA MET A 182 9.53 19.23 5.58
C MET A 182 8.65 19.54 4.36
N ASP A 183 9.20 19.46 3.14
CA ASP A 183 8.45 19.66 1.91
C ASP A 183 7.28 18.65 1.81
N GLY A 184 7.55 17.39 2.14
CA GLY A 184 6.51 16.34 2.22
C GLY A 184 5.45 16.63 3.27
N ASN A 185 5.81 17.22 4.42
CA ASN A 185 4.84 17.61 5.44
C ASN A 185 3.90 18.72 4.96
N ASP A 186 4.40 19.65 4.16
CA ASP A 186 3.59 20.74 3.63
C ASP A 186 2.63 20.21 2.55
N LEU A 187 3.11 19.37 1.63
CA LEU A 187 2.25 18.66 0.67
C LEU A 187 1.20 17.78 1.35
N PHE A 188 1.55 17.14 2.47
CA PHE A 188 0.61 16.33 3.24
C PHE A 188 -0.54 17.16 3.83
N LYS A 189 -0.25 18.39 4.29
CA LYS A 189 -1.27 19.33 4.78
C LYS A 189 -2.18 19.81 3.65
N GLU A 190 -1.66 19.92 2.44
CA GLU A 190 -2.42 20.23 1.22
C GLU A 190 -3.21 19.03 0.67
N GLU A 191 -3.18 17.88 1.35
CA GLU A 191 -3.81 16.62 0.93
C GLU A 191 -3.28 16.04 -0.40
N LYS A 192 -2.12 16.51 -0.86
CA LYS A 192 -1.40 15.94 -2.01
C LYS A 192 -0.58 14.74 -1.57
N LEU A 193 -1.27 13.65 -1.24
CA LEU A 193 -0.68 12.52 -0.51
C LEU A 193 0.41 11.77 -1.29
N GLU A 194 0.23 11.55 -2.59
CA GLU A 194 1.24 10.88 -3.44
C GLU A 194 2.50 11.75 -3.59
N GLU A 195 2.35 13.06 -3.83
CA GLU A 195 3.48 13.99 -3.91
C GLU A 195 4.21 14.10 -2.56
N ALA A 196 3.46 14.11 -1.45
CA ALA A 196 4.03 14.08 -0.11
C ALA A 196 4.86 12.81 0.13
N MET A 197 4.32 11.65 -0.25
CA MET A 197 5.01 10.36 -0.17
C MET A 197 6.30 10.36 -0.97
N GLN A 198 6.29 10.95 -2.16
CA GLN A 198 7.47 11.06 -2.99
C GLN A 198 8.57 11.87 -2.30
N GLN A 199 8.24 12.98 -1.62
CA GLN A 199 9.25 13.74 -0.87
C GLN A 199 9.80 12.96 0.33
N TYR A 200 8.96 12.21 1.04
CA TYR A 200 9.44 11.34 2.12
C TYR A 200 10.35 10.21 1.60
N GLU A 201 10.03 9.63 0.46
CA GLU A 201 10.84 8.62 -0.19
C GLU A 201 12.20 9.19 -0.62
N MET A 202 12.20 10.39 -1.20
CA MET A 202 13.44 11.10 -1.52
C MET A 202 14.28 11.36 -0.27
N ALA A 203 13.66 11.78 0.84
CA ALA A 203 14.34 11.94 2.12
C ALA A 203 15.00 10.63 2.59
N ILE A 204 14.29 9.50 2.47
CA ILE A 204 14.81 8.17 2.82
C ILE A 204 15.95 7.76 1.88
N ALA A 205 15.90 8.10 0.59
CA ALA A 205 16.97 7.81 -0.37
C ALA A 205 18.28 8.55 -0.03
N TYR A 206 18.20 9.75 0.56
CA TYR A 206 19.38 10.39 1.16
C TYR A 206 19.94 9.60 2.35
N MET A 207 19.14 8.77 3.03
CA MET A 207 19.54 7.95 4.18
C MET A 207 19.39 6.45 3.89
N GLY A 208 19.86 6.03 2.70
CA GLY A 208 19.88 4.63 2.29
C GLY A 208 20.74 3.74 3.19
N ASP A 209 20.64 2.43 3.02
CA ASP A 209 21.17 1.46 3.99
C ASP A 209 22.69 1.49 4.11
N ASP A 210 23.42 1.66 3.00
CA ASP A 210 24.88 1.84 3.00
C ASP A 210 25.31 3.04 3.88
N PHE A 211 24.58 4.15 3.76
CA PHE A 211 24.86 5.34 4.56
C PHE A 211 24.52 5.09 6.03
N MET A 212 23.36 4.51 6.30
CA MET A 212 22.91 4.22 7.68
C MET A 212 23.81 3.21 8.40
N PHE A 213 24.38 2.24 7.68
CA PHE A 213 25.30 1.25 8.24
C PHE A 213 26.62 1.86 8.71
N GLN A 214 27.05 2.97 8.09
CA GLN A 214 28.28 3.68 8.44
C GLN A 214 28.11 4.63 9.63
N LEU A 215 26.87 4.92 10.05
CA LEU A 215 26.60 5.88 11.13
C LEU A 215 26.53 5.21 12.50
N PHE A 216 27.14 5.88 13.49
CA PHE A 216 27.13 5.45 14.89
C PHE A 216 26.81 6.61 15.84
N GLY A 217 26.29 6.27 17.03
CA GLY A 217 25.97 7.22 18.09
C GLY A 217 25.10 8.37 17.61
N LYS A 218 25.48 9.61 17.97
CA LYS A 218 24.74 10.84 17.69
C LYS A 218 24.30 10.96 16.22
N TYR A 219 25.16 10.58 15.27
CA TYR A 219 24.83 10.73 13.85
C TYR A 219 23.78 9.73 13.38
N ARG A 220 23.81 8.50 13.90
CA ARG A 220 22.75 7.51 13.65
C ARG A 220 21.43 8.00 14.23
N ASP A 221 21.45 8.53 15.46
CA ASP A 221 20.26 9.06 16.12
C ASP A 221 19.66 10.24 15.34
N MET A 222 20.50 11.16 14.84
CA MET A 222 20.07 12.27 14.00
C MET A 222 19.43 11.79 12.68
N ALA A 223 20.02 10.78 12.02
CA ALA A 223 19.45 10.22 10.80
C ALA A 223 18.12 9.50 11.07
N LEU A 224 18.03 8.69 12.13
CA LEU A 224 16.78 8.02 12.53
C LEU A 224 15.67 9.01 12.93
N ALA A 225 16.03 10.14 13.55
CA ALA A 225 15.10 11.22 13.87
C ALA A 225 14.47 11.88 12.62
N VAL A 226 15.03 11.68 11.43
CA VAL A 226 14.44 12.08 10.15
C VAL A 226 13.79 10.87 9.46
N LYS A 227 14.50 9.74 9.35
CA LYS A 227 14.07 8.52 8.63
C LYS A 227 12.77 7.93 9.19
N ASN A 228 12.66 7.79 10.52
CA ASN A 228 11.49 7.19 11.15
C ASN A 228 10.22 8.03 10.95
N PRO A 229 10.24 9.37 11.14
CA PRO A 229 9.11 10.21 10.76
C PRO A 229 8.70 10.12 9.30
N CYS A 230 9.64 10.01 8.35
CA CYS A 230 9.31 9.83 6.93
C CYS A 230 8.48 8.55 6.71
N HIS A 231 8.94 7.40 7.21
CA HIS A 231 8.19 6.14 7.12
C HIS A 231 6.82 6.24 7.79
N LEU A 232 6.75 6.84 8.98
CA LEU A 232 5.48 7.06 9.66
C LEU A 232 4.53 7.92 8.82
N ASN A 233 5.01 9.02 8.25
CA ASN A 233 4.18 9.92 7.45
C ASN A 233 3.72 9.28 6.15
N MET A 234 4.56 8.49 5.48
CA MET A 234 4.14 7.63 4.38
C MET A 234 3.03 6.67 4.83
N ALA A 235 3.17 6.00 5.97
CA ALA A 235 2.12 5.14 6.50
C ALA A 235 0.79 5.89 6.73
N ALA A 236 0.85 7.14 7.19
CA ALA A 236 -0.34 7.98 7.33
C ALA A 236 -0.97 8.33 5.97
N SER A 237 -0.16 8.64 4.96
CA SER A 237 -0.63 8.86 3.58
C SER A 237 -1.30 7.61 3.01
N PHE A 238 -0.66 6.45 3.15
CA PHE A 238 -1.22 5.16 2.71
C PHE A 238 -2.54 4.83 3.39
N ILE A 239 -2.67 5.06 4.71
CA ILE A 239 -3.94 4.88 5.42
C ILE A 239 -5.03 5.80 4.85
N LYS A 240 -4.72 7.07 4.59
CA LYS A 240 -5.68 8.01 3.96
C LYS A 240 -6.09 7.54 2.55
N LEU A 241 -5.18 6.93 1.80
CA LEU A 241 -5.43 6.35 0.47
C LEU A 241 -6.05 4.94 0.51
N LYS A 242 -6.37 4.41 1.70
CA LYS A 242 -6.88 3.03 1.92
C LYS A 242 -5.95 1.92 1.41
N ARG A 243 -4.65 2.22 1.27
CA ARG A 243 -3.57 1.31 0.87
C ARG A 243 -2.94 0.67 2.11
N TYR A 244 -3.72 -0.17 2.79
CA TYR A 244 -3.41 -0.61 4.16
C TYR A 244 -2.17 -1.52 4.27
N GLU A 245 -1.94 -2.40 3.30
CA GLU A 245 -0.79 -3.31 3.34
C GLU A 245 0.54 -2.55 3.29
N GLU A 246 0.62 -1.52 2.45
CA GLU A 246 1.80 -0.65 2.35
C GLU A 246 2.02 0.15 3.64
N ALA A 247 0.95 0.63 4.27
CA ALA A 247 1.04 1.28 5.58
C ALA A 247 1.60 0.34 6.66
N ILE A 248 1.23 -0.95 6.64
CA ILE A 248 1.77 -1.96 7.56
C ILE A 248 3.25 -2.16 7.33
N GLY A 249 3.69 -2.24 6.07
CA GLY A 249 5.10 -2.34 5.71
C GLY A 249 5.92 -1.18 6.27
N GLN A 250 5.49 0.07 6.02
CA GLN A 250 6.16 1.27 6.51
C GLN A 250 6.24 1.33 8.04
N CYS A 251 5.16 0.99 8.75
CA CYS A 251 5.18 0.95 10.21
C CYS A 251 6.11 -0.15 10.75
N SER A 252 6.20 -1.30 10.06
CA SER A 252 7.02 -2.42 10.50
C SER A 252 8.51 -2.13 10.38
N ILE A 253 8.93 -1.33 9.39
CA ILE A 253 10.31 -0.82 9.29
C ILE A 253 10.67 -0.02 10.55
N VAL A 254 9.80 0.91 10.98
CA VAL A 254 10.04 1.72 12.18
C VAL A 254 10.08 0.85 13.44
N LEU A 255 9.22 -0.15 13.53
CA LEU A 255 9.14 -1.06 14.69
C LEU A 255 10.31 -2.05 14.77
N ALA A 256 11.03 -2.29 13.66
CA ALA A 256 12.26 -3.06 13.68
C ALA A 256 13.40 -2.31 14.38
N GLU A 257 13.41 -0.97 14.32
CA GLU A 257 14.39 -0.11 15.01
C GLU A 257 13.92 0.29 16.42
N ASP A 258 12.64 0.67 16.57
CA ASP A 258 12.01 1.02 17.85
C ASP A 258 10.68 0.30 18.01
N GLU A 259 10.74 -0.88 18.64
CA GLU A 259 9.59 -1.76 18.85
C GLU A 259 8.49 -1.17 19.75
N ASN A 260 8.78 -0.05 20.43
CA ASN A 260 7.89 0.61 21.39
C ASN A 260 7.34 1.93 20.84
N ASN A 261 7.59 2.23 19.57
CA ASN A 261 7.11 3.43 18.93
C ASN A 261 5.57 3.46 18.87
N VAL A 262 4.97 4.27 19.76
CA VAL A 262 3.50 4.34 19.91
C VAL A 262 2.80 4.73 18.61
N LYS A 263 3.39 5.66 17.83
CA LYS A 263 2.80 6.11 16.56
C LYS A 263 2.81 4.99 15.51
N ALA A 264 3.89 4.22 15.43
CA ALA A 264 4.00 3.09 14.51
C ALA A 264 3.00 1.98 14.89
N LEU A 265 2.95 1.60 16.18
CA LEU A 265 2.01 0.60 16.69
C LEU A 265 0.56 1.01 16.40
N PHE A 266 0.20 2.27 16.69
CA PHE A 266 -1.15 2.76 16.46
C PHE A 266 -1.53 2.76 14.97
N ARG A 267 -0.65 3.27 14.09
CA ARG A 267 -0.91 3.31 12.64
C ARG A 267 -0.99 1.92 12.03
N ARG A 268 -0.11 1.00 12.44
CA ARG A 268 -0.14 -0.41 12.00
C ARG A 268 -1.40 -1.12 12.48
N GLY A 269 -1.76 -0.94 13.75
CA GLY A 269 -2.99 -1.49 14.32
C GLY A 269 -4.23 -1.00 13.58
N LYS A 270 -4.28 0.29 13.23
CA LYS A 270 -5.36 0.87 12.43
C LYS A 270 -5.45 0.25 11.04
N ALA A 271 -4.33 0.16 10.31
CA ALA A 271 -4.31 -0.46 8.99
C ALA A 271 -4.73 -1.95 9.03
N ARG A 272 -4.28 -2.70 10.04
CA ARG A 272 -4.69 -4.10 10.26
C ARG A 272 -6.17 -4.25 10.58
N ALA A 273 -6.74 -3.34 11.38
CA ALA A 273 -8.16 -3.34 11.69
C ALA A 273 -9.01 -3.16 10.44
N GLU A 274 -8.63 -2.24 9.55
CA GLU A 274 -9.31 -2.00 8.27
C GLU A 274 -9.21 -3.21 7.30
N LEU A 275 -8.14 -4.02 7.40
CA LEU A 275 -8.01 -5.28 6.67
C LEU A 275 -8.75 -6.46 7.32
N GLY A 276 -9.47 -6.24 8.43
CA GLY A 276 -10.16 -7.30 9.18
C GLY A 276 -9.24 -8.19 10.00
N GLN A 277 -7.95 -7.86 10.14
CA GLN A 277 -6.98 -8.58 10.97
C GLN A 277 -7.12 -8.15 12.44
N THR A 278 -8.30 -8.40 13.03
CA THR A 278 -8.71 -7.84 14.33
C THR A 278 -7.81 -8.26 15.50
N ASP A 279 -7.34 -9.51 15.53
CA ASP A 279 -6.45 -10.01 16.59
C ASP A 279 -5.09 -9.31 16.56
N ALA A 280 -4.49 -9.19 15.38
CA ALA A 280 -3.20 -8.51 15.20
C ALA A 280 -3.31 -7.00 15.47
N ALA A 281 -4.43 -6.38 15.06
CA ALA A 281 -4.72 -4.98 15.37
C ALA A 281 -4.84 -4.75 16.88
N ARG A 282 -5.54 -5.66 17.59
CA ARG A 282 -5.70 -5.63 19.04
C ARG A 282 -4.36 -5.73 19.76
N GLU A 283 -3.47 -6.60 19.32
CA GLU A 283 -2.11 -6.72 19.87
C GLU A 283 -1.34 -5.39 19.76
N ASP A 284 -1.33 -4.79 18.57
CA ASP A 284 -0.68 -3.49 18.33
C ASP A 284 -1.24 -2.39 19.22
N PHE A 285 -2.57 -2.27 19.32
CA PHE A 285 -3.20 -1.25 20.17
C PHE A 285 -2.96 -1.50 21.66
N LEU A 286 -2.93 -2.75 22.12
CA LEU A 286 -2.62 -3.07 23.51
C LEU A 286 -1.17 -2.73 23.84
N LYS A 287 -0.23 -3.03 22.94
CA LYS A 287 1.18 -2.63 23.10
C LYS A 287 1.29 -1.10 23.10
N ALA A 288 0.62 -0.40 22.19
CA ALA A 288 0.59 1.06 22.16
C ALA A 288 0.02 1.66 23.47
N ARG A 289 -1.06 1.08 23.99
CA ARG A 289 -1.70 1.52 25.25
C ARG A 289 -0.80 1.32 26.48
N LYS A 290 0.10 0.34 26.47
CA LYS A 290 1.08 0.14 27.54
C LYS A 290 2.00 1.36 27.69
N PHE A 291 2.38 1.99 26.57
CA PHE A 291 3.30 3.13 26.54
C PHE A 291 2.58 4.48 26.51
N ALA A 292 1.33 4.54 26.04
CA ALA A 292 0.49 5.73 26.05
C ALA A 292 -0.91 5.43 26.64
N PRO A 293 -1.01 5.19 27.97
CA PRO A 293 -2.25 4.74 28.60
C PRO A 293 -3.38 5.78 28.57
N GLN A 294 -3.04 7.06 28.45
CA GLN A 294 -4.00 8.18 28.43
C GLN A 294 -4.45 8.58 27.01
N ASP A 295 -3.94 7.90 25.97
CA ASP A 295 -4.30 8.23 24.60
C ASP A 295 -5.74 7.77 24.30
N LYS A 296 -6.63 8.75 24.16
CA LYS A 296 -8.04 8.55 23.87
C LYS A 296 -8.25 7.89 22.50
N ALA A 297 -7.36 8.09 21.53
CA ALA A 297 -7.49 7.47 20.22
C ALA A 297 -7.31 5.95 20.33
N ILE A 298 -6.27 5.49 21.02
CA ILE A 298 -6.02 4.06 21.25
C ILE A 298 -7.20 3.42 22.01
N ALA A 299 -7.71 4.10 23.03
CA ALA A 299 -8.86 3.62 23.79
C ALA A 299 -10.13 3.49 22.93
N ARG A 300 -10.37 4.43 22.01
CA ARG A 300 -11.49 4.36 21.06
C ARG A 300 -11.35 3.18 20.11
N GLU A 301 -10.19 2.99 19.48
CA GLU A 301 -9.98 1.89 18.53
C GLU A 301 -10.16 0.51 19.19
N LEU A 302 -9.64 0.32 20.41
CA LEU A 302 -9.84 -0.92 21.16
C LEU A 302 -11.32 -1.19 21.51
N ARG A 303 -12.10 -0.13 21.73
CA ARG A 303 -13.54 -0.24 21.96
C ARG A 303 -14.26 -0.64 20.67
N LEU A 304 -13.92 -0.01 19.54
CA LEU A 304 -14.49 -0.35 18.23
C LEU A 304 -14.23 -1.81 17.87
N LEU A 305 -12.99 -2.30 18.08
CA LEU A 305 -12.67 -3.72 17.89
C LEU A 305 -13.50 -4.64 18.79
N ALA A 306 -13.70 -4.28 20.06
CA ALA A 306 -14.51 -5.09 20.98
C ALA A 306 -16.01 -5.12 20.60
N GLU A 307 -16.54 -4.00 20.10
CA GLU A 307 -17.92 -3.92 19.59
C GLU A 307 -18.10 -4.76 18.32
N HIS A 308 -17.12 -4.71 17.40
CA HIS A 308 -17.09 -5.54 16.20
C HIS A 308 -17.03 -7.04 16.54
N ASP A 309 -16.11 -7.46 17.41
CA ASP A 309 -15.98 -8.87 17.81
C ASP A 309 -17.25 -9.40 18.48
N LYS A 310 -17.91 -8.58 19.30
CA LYS A 310 -19.20 -8.91 19.91
C LYS A 310 -20.30 -9.10 18.86
N ALA A 311 -20.33 -8.25 17.83
CA ALA A 311 -21.28 -8.36 16.73
C ALA A 311 -21.02 -9.63 15.90
N VAL A 312 -19.77 -9.94 15.59
CA VAL A 312 -19.36 -11.17 14.89
C VAL A 312 -19.77 -12.40 15.69
N TYR A 313 -19.45 -12.43 16.99
CA TYR A 313 -19.83 -13.52 17.88
C TYR A 313 -21.36 -13.72 17.94
N GLN A 314 -22.12 -12.64 18.01
CA GLN A 314 -23.59 -12.72 18.04
C GLN A 314 -24.14 -13.29 16.73
N LYS A 315 -23.62 -12.87 15.57
CA LYS A 315 -23.99 -13.43 14.26
C LYS A 315 -23.66 -14.92 14.17
N GLN A 316 -22.45 -15.31 14.58
CA GLN A 316 -22.04 -16.72 14.62
C GLN A 316 -22.99 -17.53 15.51
N LYS A 317 -23.32 -17.04 16.71
CA LYS A 317 -24.24 -17.71 17.63
C LYS A 317 -25.62 -17.95 17.03
N GLU A 318 -26.18 -16.99 16.31
CA GLU A 318 -27.47 -17.17 15.62
C GLU A 318 -27.39 -18.20 14.47
N ILE A 319 -26.28 -18.21 13.72
CA ILE A 319 -26.03 -19.22 12.67
C ILE A 319 -25.96 -20.63 13.28
N TYR A 320 -25.20 -20.82 14.37
CA TYR A 320 -25.07 -22.11 15.04
C TYR A 320 -26.40 -22.61 15.63
N LYS A 321 -27.26 -21.71 16.15
CA LYS A 321 -28.62 -22.07 16.56
C LYS A 321 -29.48 -22.55 15.40
N GLY A 322 -29.32 -21.99 14.20
CA GLY A 322 -30.05 -22.42 13.01
C GLY A 322 -29.61 -23.80 12.49
N ILE A 323 -28.31 -24.12 12.60
CA ILE A 323 -27.73 -25.36 12.07
C ILE A 323 -27.84 -26.53 13.07
N PHE A 324 -27.71 -26.27 14.38
CA PHE A 324 -27.70 -27.30 15.43
C PHE A 324 -28.77 -27.10 16.50
N GLY A 325 -29.75 -26.23 16.25
CA GLY A 325 -30.91 -26.06 17.11
C GLY A 325 -31.77 -27.32 17.18
N PRO A 326 -32.65 -27.44 18.19
CA PRO A 326 -33.55 -28.59 18.31
C PRO A 326 -34.37 -28.76 17.03
N THR A 327 -34.48 -30.00 16.54
CA THR A 327 -35.28 -30.34 15.35
C THR A 327 -36.69 -29.76 15.50
N PRO A 328 -37.23 -29.05 14.49
CA PRO A 328 -38.56 -28.46 14.57
C PRO A 328 -39.58 -29.55 14.93
N GLU A 329 -40.37 -29.30 15.97
CA GLU A 329 -41.38 -30.27 16.41
C GLU A 329 -42.33 -30.58 15.24
N PRO A 330 -42.67 -31.86 15.00
CA PRO A 330 -43.60 -32.22 13.95
C PRO A 330 -44.92 -31.49 14.20
N LYS A 331 -45.36 -30.68 13.22
CA LYS A 331 -46.61 -29.91 13.32
C LYS A 331 -47.75 -30.84 13.79
N PRO A 332 -48.54 -30.45 14.81
CA PRO A 332 -49.61 -31.30 15.31
C PRO A 332 -50.56 -31.64 14.17
N LYS A 333 -50.81 -32.94 13.94
CA LYS A 333 -51.76 -33.41 12.92
C LYS A 333 -53.12 -32.76 13.18
N ARG A 334 -53.55 -31.90 12.26
CA ARG A 334 -54.85 -31.22 12.32
C ARG A 334 -55.94 -32.28 12.21
N ASN A 335 -56.54 -32.65 13.34
CA ASN A 335 -57.70 -33.55 13.39
C ASN A 335 -58.90 -32.87 12.73
N ASN A 336 -59.06 -33.11 11.43
CA ASN A 336 -60.11 -32.48 10.63
C ASN A 336 -61.42 -33.24 10.88
N ARG A 337 -62.19 -32.79 11.89
CA ARG A 337 -63.49 -33.37 12.27
C ARG A 337 -64.46 -33.49 11.09
N LEU A 338 -64.34 -32.60 10.10
CA LEU A 338 -65.07 -32.66 8.83
C LEU A 338 -64.78 -33.95 8.04
N ILE A 339 -63.53 -34.42 7.98
CA ILE A 339 -63.19 -35.66 7.25
C ILE A 339 -63.79 -36.87 7.95
N ILE A 340 -63.76 -36.89 9.29
CA ILE A 340 -64.39 -37.95 10.10
C ILE A 340 -65.91 -37.93 9.88
N PHE A 341 -66.52 -36.73 9.86
CA PHE A 341 -67.94 -36.57 9.59
C PHE A 341 -68.32 -37.03 8.18
N TRP A 342 -67.53 -36.70 7.16
CA TRP A 342 -67.74 -37.14 5.78
C TRP A 342 -67.64 -38.66 5.64
N HIS A 343 -66.68 -39.31 6.31
CA HIS A 343 -66.59 -40.77 6.32
C HIS A 343 -67.81 -41.42 6.99
N TRP A 344 -68.32 -40.84 8.09
CA TRP A 344 -69.55 -41.31 8.72
C TRP A 344 -70.76 -41.15 7.79
N LEU A 345 -70.87 -40.01 7.10
CA LEU A 345 -71.98 -39.69 6.20
C LEU A 345 -71.97 -40.57 4.94
N LEU A 346 -70.80 -40.87 4.39
CA LEU A 346 -70.61 -41.86 3.31
C LEU A 346 -71.00 -43.28 3.76
N SER A 347 -70.65 -43.68 4.98
CA SER A 347 -71.06 -44.98 5.53
C SER A 347 -72.58 -45.06 5.71
N LEU A 348 -73.22 -43.96 6.13
CA LEU A 348 -74.68 -43.86 6.26
C LEU A 348 -75.35 -44.00 4.88
N PHE A 349 -74.89 -43.24 3.88
CA PHE A 349 -75.40 -43.32 2.51
C PHE A 349 -75.23 -44.72 1.91
N TYR A 350 -74.07 -45.36 2.11
CA TYR A 350 -73.83 -46.72 1.64
C TYR A 350 -74.79 -47.73 2.29
N ARG A 351 -75.08 -47.59 3.59
CA ARG A 351 -76.08 -48.46 4.27
C ARG A 351 -77.49 -48.24 3.75
N LEU A 352 -77.89 -46.99 3.51
CA LEU A 352 -79.22 -46.65 2.98
C LEU A 352 -79.39 -47.16 1.54
N PHE A 353 -78.39 -47.00 0.69
CA PHE A 353 -78.40 -47.51 -0.69
C PHE A 353 -78.45 -49.04 -0.75
N ARG A 354 -77.79 -49.73 0.21
CA ARG A 354 -77.86 -51.19 0.34
C ARG A 354 -79.24 -51.67 0.79
N LEU A 355 -79.95 -50.89 1.61
CA LEU A 355 -81.32 -51.16 2.05
C LEU A 355 -82.36 -50.96 0.93
N GLU A 356 -82.15 -49.98 0.05
CA GLU A 356 -83.01 -49.77 -1.13
C GLU A 356 -82.84 -50.86 -2.18
N ARG A 357 -81.61 -51.37 -2.40
CA ARG A 357 -81.38 -52.52 -3.29
C ARG A 357 -82.06 -53.81 -2.84
N HIS A 358 -82.29 -53.99 -1.55
CA HIS A 358 -83.01 -55.15 -1.02
C HIS A 358 -84.54 -55.02 -1.07
N LYS A 359 -85.09 -53.85 -1.45
CA LYS A 359 -86.55 -53.63 -1.64
C LYS A 359 -86.98 -53.66 -3.11
N ALA A 360 -86.05 -53.88 -4.04
CA ALA A 360 -86.29 -53.91 -5.48
C ALA A 360 -86.13 -55.32 -6.10
N GLU A 361 -86.20 -56.37 -5.28
CA GLU A 361 -86.33 -57.79 -5.70
C GLU A 361 -87.67 -58.37 -5.27
#